data_AF-A0A6B2CGM6-F1
#
_entry.id   AF-A0A6B2CGM6-F1
#
_cell.length_a   1.000
_cell.length_b   1.000
_cell.length_c   1.000
_cell.angle_alpha   90.00
_cell.angle_beta   90.00
_cell.angle_gamma   90.00
#
_symmetry.space_group_name_H-M   'P 1'
#
loop_
_entity.id
_entity.type
_entity.pdbx_description
1 polymer ?
#
loop_
_entity_poly.entity_id
_entity_poly.type
_entity_poly.pdbx_seq_one_letter_code
_entity_poly.pdbx_strand_id
1 'polypeptide(L)'
;MTTMYFTQNVLGAFLLDEEGRRVAESLAPFKTNEIIDYLIDQEEGKATTQAKEVLEKAKASGFTEIVVETIEDGRIVSSLNLTPKITVKPAVLVKFRESLPKLAVELGLCGSEEEYFTRLHEISLELTRRKLRKEAQKRDLLAVQAIRAIDDIDKTINLYVS
;
A
#
# COMPACT_ATOMS: atom_id res chain seq x y z
N MET A 1 1.13 -3.30 -29.13
CA MET A 1 1.76 -3.53 -27.81
C MET A 1 0.65 -3.38 -26.80
N THR A 2 0.32 -4.44 -26.06
CA THR A 2 -0.76 -4.40 -25.07
C THR A 2 -0.25 -3.69 -23.83
N THR A 3 -0.91 -2.59 -23.44
CA THR A 3 -0.56 -1.82 -22.25
C THR A 3 -1.11 -2.53 -21.01
N MET A 4 -0.25 -2.74 -20.01
CA MET A 4 -0.65 -3.35 -18.73
C MET A 4 -0.79 -2.29 -17.66
N TYR A 5 -1.79 -2.43 -16.80
CA TYR A 5 -2.08 -1.52 -15.69
C TYR A 5 -1.89 -2.27 -14.37
N PHE A 6 -1.07 -1.71 -13.49
CA PHE A 6 -0.87 -2.25 -12.16
C PHE A 6 -1.60 -1.41 -11.12
N THR A 7 -2.26 -2.07 -10.17
CA THR A 7 -2.94 -1.41 -9.06
C THR A 7 -2.90 -2.27 -7.80
N GLN A 8 -2.91 -1.61 -6.65
CA GLN A 8 -2.97 -2.24 -5.34
C GLN A 8 -4.14 -1.70 -4.54
N ASN A 9 -4.86 -2.57 -3.85
CA ASN A 9 -6.00 -2.22 -3.02
C ASN A 9 -6.16 -3.19 -1.84
N VAL A 10 -7.25 -3.02 -1.09
CA VAL A 10 -7.57 -3.84 0.09
C VAL A 10 -7.74 -5.34 -0.22
N LEU A 11 -8.08 -5.71 -1.45
CA LEU A 11 -8.23 -7.09 -1.87
C LEU A 11 -6.91 -7.71 -2.34
N GLY A 12 -5.90 -6.90 -2.66
CA GLY A 12 -4.60 -7.38 -3.15
C GLY A 12 -3.96 -6.50 -4.20
N ALA A 13 -3.00 -7.09 -4.92
CA ALA A 13 -2.35 -6.50 -6.08
C ALA A 13 -2.90 -7.14 -7.37
N PHE A 14 -3.10 -6.32 -8.40
CA PHE A 14 -3.72 -6.73 -9.65
C PHE A 14 -2.97 -6.15 -10.84
N LEU A 15 -2.87 -6.96 -11.90
CA LEU A 15 -2.42 -6.58 -13.22
C LEU A 15 -3.58 -6.70 -14.19
N LEU A 16 -3.92 -5.61 -14.86
CA LEU A 16 -5.04 -5.53 -15.80
C LEU A 16 -4.56 -5.21 -17.22
N ASP A 17 -5.29 -5.67 -18.21
CA ASP A 17 -5.13 -5.24 -19.60
C ASP A 17 -5.92 -3.93 -19.89
N GLU A 18 -5.86 -3.44 -21.13
CA GLU A 18 -6.58 -2.24 -21.59
C GLU A 18 -8.11 -2.34 -21.50
N GLU A 19 -8.64 -3.56 -21.43
CA GLU A 19 -10.06 -3.85 -21.32
C GLU A 19 -10.52 -3.99 -19.87
N GLY A 20 -9.58 -3.96 -18.92
CA GLY A 20 -9.82 -4.14 -17.48
C GLY A 20 -9.92 -5.59 -17.05
N ARG A 21 -9.51 -6.54 -17.88
CA ARG A 21 -9.45 -7.95 -17.52
C ARG A 21 -8.22 -8.24 -16.68
N ARG A 22 -8.38 -9.08 -15.66
CA ARG A 22 -7.31 -9.49 -14.74
C ARG A 22 -6.38 -10.47 -15.43
N VAL A 23 -5.13 -10.06 -15.65
CA VAL A 23 -4.06 -10.89 -16.25
C VAL A 23 -3.29 -11.63 -15.17
N ALA A 24 -3.08 -10.97 -14.03
CA ALA A 24 -2.50 -11.57 -12.84
C ALA A 24 -3.07 -10.92 -11.58
N GLU A 25 -3.19 -11.70 -10.51
CA GLU A 25 -3.60 -11.23 -9.20
C GLU A 25 -2.82 -11.95 -8.10
N SER A 26 -2.67 -11.27 -6.97
CA SER A 26 -2.22 -11.84 -5.70
C SER A 26 -3.03 -11.19 -4.58
N LEU A 27 -3.69 -12.03 -3.78
CA LEU A 27 -4.67 -11.59 -2.80
C LEU A 27 -4.00 -11.11 -1.52
N ALA A 28 -4.54 -10.04 -0.95
CA ALA A 28 -4.17 -9.57 0.38
C ALA A 28 -4.73 -10.53 1.46
N PRO A 29 -4.16 -10.54 2.68
CA PRO A 29 -4.68 -11.32 3.80
C PRO A 29 -5.98 -10.71 4.38
N PHE A 30 -6.99 -10.48 3.54
CA PHE A 30 -8.22 -9.74 3.81
C PHE A 30 -9.05 -10.28 5.00
N LYS A 31 -8.96 -11.59 5.26
CA LYS A 31 -9.67 -12.26 6.37
C LYS A 31 -8.92 -12.17 7.70
N THR A 32 -7.67 -11.73 7.71
CA THR A 32 -6.80 -11.72 8.89
C THR A 32 -6.45 -10.29 9.28
N ASN A 33 -6.07 -10.07 10.54
CA ASN A 33 -5.60 -8.76 11.03
C ASN A 33 -4.30 -8.28 10.35
N GLU A 34 -3.58 -9.20 9.70
CA GLU A 34 -2.40 -8.88 8.85
C GLU A 34 -2.73 -7.92 7.71
N ILE A 35 -4.01 -7.77 7.35
CA ILE A 35 -4.45 -6.78 6.35
C ILE A 35 -4.04 -5.36 6.72
N ILE A 36 -4.00 -5.04 8.02
CA ILE A 36 -3.62 -3.71 8.50
C ILE A 36 -2.14 -3.44 8.24
N ASP A 37 -1.28 -4.43 8.50
CA ASP A 37 0.15 -4.31 8.25
C ASP A 37 0.44 -4.25 6.74
N TYR A 38 -0.28 -5.04 5.94
CA TYR A 38 -0.24 -4.97 4.48
C TYR A 38 -0.59 -3.56 3.95
N LEU A 39 -1.68 -2.97 4.44
CA LEU A 39 -2.11 -1.62 4.02
C LEU A 39 -1.13 -0.53 4.45
N ILE A 40 -0.53 -0.65 5.64
CA ILE A 40 0.51 0.28 6.11
C ILE A 40 1.75 0.19 5.22
N ASP A 41 2.19 -1.03 4.89
CA ASP A 41 3.35 -1.22 4.01
C ASP A 41 3.09 -0.66 2.61
N GLN A 42 1.87 -0.83 2.09
CA GLN A 42 1.45 -0.24 0.81
C GLN A 42 1.52 1.30 0.86
N GLU A 43 0.99 1.93 1.90
CA GLU A 43 1.03 3.39 2.05
C GLU A 43 2.44 3.95 2.26
N GLU A 44 3.33 3.19 2.91
CA GLU A 44 4.74 3.56 3.07
C GLU A 44 5.56 3.33 1.78
N GLY A 45 4.92 2.86 0.69
CA GLY A 45 5.55 2.58 -0.59
C GLY A 45 6.50 1.38 -0.55
N LYS A 46 6.33 0.47 0.42
CA LYS A 46 7.10 -0.76 0.49
C LYS A 46 6.54 -1.77 -0.51
N ALA A 47 7.44 -2.49 -1.17
CA ALA A 47 7.07 -3.58 -2.06
C ALA A 47 6.51 -4.77 -1.27
N THR A 48 5.18 -4.85 -1.18
CA THR A 48 4.46 -5.99 -0.57
C THR A 48 4.74 -7.29 -1.34
N THR A 49 4.56 -8.44 -0.69
CA THR A 49 4.74 -9.75 -1.35
C THR A 49 3.80 -9.90 -2.55
N GLN A 50 2.56 -9.43 -2.41
CA GLN A 50 1.55 -9.44 -3.48
C GLN A 50 2.00 -8.62 -4.70
N ALA A 51 2.55 -7.42 -4.48
CA ALA A 51 3.07 -6.59 -5.58
C ALA A 51 4.19 -7.32 -6.35
N LYS A 52 5.13 -7.91 -5.62
CA LYS A 52 6.27 -8.62 -6.23
C LYS A 52 5.79 -9.80 -7.07
N GLU A 53 4.92 -10.64 -6.53
CA GLU A 53 4.38 -11.80 -7.24
C GLU A 53 3.67 -11.41 -8.55
N VAL A 54 2.86 -10.35 -8.52
CA VAL A 54 2.12 -9.88 -9.69
C VAL A 54 3.06 -9.29 -10.75
N LEU A 55 4.04 -8.48 -10.33
CA LEU A 55 4.99 -7.85 -11.25
C LEU A 55 6.01 -8.85 -11.82
N GLU A 56 6.40 -9.87 -11.06
CA GLU A 56 7.21 -10.98 -11.58
C GLU A 56 6.45 -11.79 -12.64
N LYS A 57 5.15 -12.05 -12.42
CA LYS A 57 4.29 -12.68 -13.44
C LYS A 57 4.17 -11.80 -14.70
N ALA A 58 4.07 -10.48 -14.54
CA ALA A 58 4.05 -9.53 -15.65
C ALA A 58 5.34 -9.63 -16.49
N LYS A 59 6.49 -9.68 -15.81
CA LYS A 59 7.81 -9.83 -16.43
C LYS A 59 7.97 -11.18 -17.15
N ALA A 60 7.52 -12.27 -16.52
CA ALA A 60 7.54 -13.60 -17.13
C ALA A 60 6.68 -13.69 -18.40
N SER A 61 5.63 -12.88 -18.47
CA SER A 61 4.73 -12.78 -19.64
C SER A 61 5.30 -11.89 -20.75
N GLY A 62 6.50 -11.31 -20.57
CA GLY A 62 7.21 -10.53 -21.58
C GLY A 62 6.83 -9.05 -21.65
N PHE A 63 6.05 -8.54 -20.70
CA PHE A 63 5.70 -7.12 -20.64
C PHE A 63 6.81 -6.31 -19.98
N THR A 64 7.21 -5.22 -20.64
CA THR A 64 8.26 -4.31 -20.15
C THR A 64 7.68 -3.01 -19.58
N GLU A 65 6.65 -2.47 -20.23
CA GLU A 65 5.97 -1.22 -19.81
C GLU A 65 4.72 -1.51 -18.97
N ILE A 66 4.62 -0.85 -17.81
CA ILE A 66 3.49 -0.98 -16.89
C ILE A 66 2.99 0.41 -16.49
N VAL A 67 1.70 0.65 -16.66
CA VAL A 67 1.01 1.87 -16.24
C VAL A 67 0.65 1.78 -14.77
N VAL A 68 0.98 2.83 -14.01
CA VAL A 68 0.73 2.95 -12.56
C VAL A 68 0.11 4.31 -12.22
N GLU A 69 -0.61 4.40 -11.11
CA GLU A 69 -1.26 5.66 -10.67
C GLU A 69 -0.35 6.53 -9.81
N THR A 70 0.58 5.93 -9.07
CA THR A 70 1.38 6.60 -8.05
C THR A 70 2.88 6.51 -8.33
N ILE A 71 3.65 7.40 -7.73
CA ILE A 71 5.12 7.40 -7.84
C ILE A 71 5.68 6.20 -7.06
N GLU A 72 5.05 5.86 -5.93
CA GLU A 72 5.38 4.73 -5.07
C GLU A 72 5.29 3.42 -5.84
N ASP A 73 4.17 3.16 -6.52
CA ASP A 73 4.00 1.99 -7.39
C ASP A 73 5.05 1.98 -8.51
N GLY A 74 5.33 3.15 -9.10
CA GLY A 74 6.37 3.31 -10.11
C GLY A 74 7.77 2.92 -9.64
N ARG A 75 8.11 3.22 -8.38
CA ARG A 75 9.37 2.77 -7.76
C ARG A 75 9.41 1.26 -7.58
N ILE A 76 8.30 0.65 -7.16
CA ILE A 76 8.20 -0.81 -7.01
C ILE A 76 8.39 -1.49 -8.37
N VAL A 77 7.71 -1.02 -9.41
CA VAL A 77 7.87 -1.51 -10.79
C VAL A 77 9.32 -1.36 -11.27
N SER A 78 9.93 -0.19 -11.06
CA SER A 78 11.33 0.07 -11.44
C SER A 78 12.31 -0.87 -10.73
N SER A 79 12.06 -1.18 -9.45
CA SER A 79 12.92 -2.07 -8.67
C SER A 79 13.00 -3.50 -9.22
N LEU A 80 12.02 -3.90 -10.06
CA LEU A 80 11.94 -5.21 -10.70
C LEU A 80 12.46 -5.23 -12.15
N ASN A 81 13.09 -4.14 -12.60
CA ASN A 81 13.57 -3.92 -13.97
C ASN A 81 12.43 -3.85 -15.01
N LEU A 82 11.31 -3.25 -14.63
CA LEU A 82 10.19 -2.92 -15.52
C LEU A 82 10.15 -1.39 -15.69
N THR A 83 9.63 -0.89 -16.81
CA THR A 83 9.55 0.55 -17.10
C THR A 83 8.17 1.09 -16.70
N PRO A 84 8.05 1.86 -15.60
CA PRO A 84 6.77 2.42 -15.19
C PRO A 84 6.36 3.61 -16.06
N LYS A 85 5.07 3.69 -16.37
CA LYS A 85 4.43 4.87 -16.97
C LYS A 85 3.38 5.41 -16.01
N ILE A 86 3.66 6.55 -15.39
CA ILE A 86 2.74 7.14 -14.41
C ILE A 86 1.61 7.84 -15.17
N THR A 87 0.37 7.45 -14.88
CA THR A 87 -0.83 8.09 -15.44
C THR A 87 -1.86 8.23 -14.33
N VAL A 88 -2.35 9.46 -14.14
CA VAL A 88 -3.32 9.75 -13.09
C VAL A 88 -4.71 9.29 -13.54
N LYS A 89 -5.38 8.48 -12.71
CA LYS A 89 -6.77 8.02 -12.92
C LYS A 89 -7.04 7.45 -14.33
N PRO A 90 -6.29 6.44 -14.79
CA PRO A 90 -6.61 5.77 -16.04
C PRO A 90 -8.01 5.14 -15.93
N ALA A 91 -8.81 5.27 -16.99
CA ALA A 91 -10.20 4.84 -17.00
C ALA A 91 -10.38 3.36 -16.64
N VAL A 92 -9.40 2.53 -17.01
CA VAL A 92 -9.35 1.09 -16.66
C VAL A 92 -9.36 0.88 -15.15
N LEU A 93 -8.50 1.58 -14.41
CA LEU A 93 -8.40 1.44 -12.95
C LEU A 93 -9.58 2.09 -12.22
N VAL A 94 -10.16 3.14 -12.79
CA VAL A 94 -11.41 3.73 -12.27
C VAL A 94 -12.56 2.71 -12.34
N LYS A 95 -12.77 2.08 -13.50
CA LYS A 95 -13.80 1.04 -13.66
C LYS A 95 -13.52 -0.17 -12.77
N PHE A 96 -12.26 -0.57 -12.65
CA PHE A 96 -11.88 -1.69 -11.79
C PHE A 96 -12.24 -1.43 -10.32
N ARG A 97 -12.04 -0.21 -9.82
CA ARG A 97 -12.43 0.18 -8.45
C ARG A 97 -13.92 0.02 -8.18
N GLU A 98 -14.77 0.32 -9.16
CA GLU A 98 -16.23 0.15 -9.04
C GLU A 98 -16.63 -1.33 -8.93
N SER A 99 -15.81 -2.23 -9.47
CA SER A 99 -16.05 -3.68 -9.44
C SER A 99 -15.56 -4.37 -8.16
N LEU A 100 -14.87 -3.68 -7.25
CA LEU A 100 -14.26 -4.31 -6.07
C LEU A 100 -15.25 -5.05 -5.14
N PRO A 101 -16.47 -4.54 -4.86
CA PRO A 101 -17.42 -5.28 -4.02
C PRO A 101 -17.81 -6.62 -4.64
N LYS A 102 -18.08 -6.62 -5.95
CA LYS A 102 -18.39 -7.85 -6.71
C LYS A 102 -17.21 -8.79 -6.74
N LEU A 103 -16.02 -8.24 -6.97
CA LEU A 103 -14.77 -8.98 -7.00
C LEU A 103 -14.48 -9.69 -5.68
N ALA A 104 -14.76 -9.04 -4.55
CA ALA A 104 -14.57 -9.63 -3.22
C ALA A 104 -15.45 -10.88 -3.02
N VAL A 105 -16.67 -10.87 -3.56
CA VAL A 105 -17.58 -12.03 -3.54
C VAL A 105 -17.12 -13.10 -4.51
N GLU A 106 -16.75 -12.73 -5.74
CA GLU A 106 -16.22 -13.65 -6.77
C GLU A 106 -14.98 -14.41 -6.27
N LEU A 107 -14.11 -13.75 -5.53
CA LEU A 107 -12.88 -14.32 -4.96
C LEU A 107 -13.12 -15.12 -3.66
N GLY A 108 -14.36 -15.22 -3.19
CA GLY A 108 -14.71 -15.91 -1.95
C GLY A 108 -14.15 -15.25 -0.68
N LEU A 109 -13.81 -13.96 -0.77
CA LEU A 109 -13.33 -13.16 0.37
C LEU A 109 -14.48 -12.72 1.28
N CYS A 110 -15.65 -12.47 0.69
CA CYS A 110 -16.91 -12.14 1.37
C CYS A 110 -18.06 -13.01 0.82
N GLY A 111 -19.09 -13.24 1.62
CA GLY A 111 -20.33 -13.89 1.21
C GLY A 111 -21.30 -12.95 0.48
N SER A 112 -21.19 -11.63 0.66
CA SER A 112 -21.99 -10.62 -0.03
C SER A 112 -21.25 -9.29 -0.21
N GLU A 113 -21.76 -8.42 -1.08
CA GLU A 113 -21.25 -7.04 -1.21
C GLU A 113 -21.43 -6.23 0.08
N GLU A 114 -22.50 -6.49 0.84
CA GLU A 114 -22.72 -5.84 2.15
C GLU A 114 -21.63 -6.23 3.15
N GLU A 115 -21.28 -7.52 3.22
CA GLU A 115 -20.22 -8.01 4.09
C GLU A 115 -18.87 -7.37 3.73
N TYR A 116 -18.59 -7.16 2.44
CA TYR A 116 -17.41 -6.43 1.99
C TYR A 116 -17.37 -5.01 2.57
N PHE A 117 -18.48 -4.26 2.52
CA PHE A 117 -18.52 -2.90 3.08
C PHE A 117 -18.40 -2.89 4.61
N THR A 118 -19.04 -3.83 5.31
CA THR A 118 -18.88 -3.98 6.76
C THR A 118 -17.43 -4.24 7.13
N ARG A 119 -16.78 -5.18 6.43
CA ARG A 119 -15.37 -5.52 6.65
C ARG A 119 -14.44 -4.35 6.32
N LEU A 120 -14.69 -3.66 5.22
CA LEU A 120 -13.93 -2.48 4.82
C LEU A 120 -14.00 -1.37 5.88
N HIS A 121 -15.17 -1.18 6.48
CA HIS A 121 -15.35 -0.24 7.58
C HIS A 121 -14.53 -0.62 8.82
N GLU A 122 -14.54 -1.90 9.22
CA GLU A 122 -13.73 -2.42 10.32
C GLU A 122 -12.23 -2.20 10.07
N ILE A 123 -11.76 -2.57 8.88
CA ILE A 123 -10.37 -2.39 8.44
C ILE A 123 -9.98 -0.91 8.52
N SER A 124 -10.83 -0.01 8.03
CA SER A 124 -10.58 1.44 8.07
C SER A 124 -10.47 1.98 9.50
N LEU A 125 -11.34 1.53 10.41
CA LEU A 125 -11.28 1.90 11.83
C LEU A 125 -10.01 1.42 12.49
N GLU A 126 -9.62 0.16 12.27
CA GLU A 126 -8.39 -0.40 12.85
C GLU A 126 -7.13 0.26 12.28
N LEU A 127 -7.08 0.48 10.96
CA LEU A 127 -5.98 1.17 10.29
C LEU A 127 -5.82 2.58 10.86
N THR A 128 -6.91 3.32 11.01
CA THR A 128 -6.91 4.68 11.60
C THR A 128 -6.44 4.66 13.05
N ARG A 129 -6.94 3.73 13.88
CA ARG A 129 -6.48 3.56 15.27
C ARG A 129 -5.00 3.25 15.36
N ARG A 130 -4.48 2.39 14.47
CA ARG A 130 -3.05 2.04 14.45
C ARG A 130 -2.18 3.25 14.12
N LYS A 131 -2.59 4.05 13.13
CA LYS A 131 -1.90 5.30 12.77
C LYS A 131 -1.92 6.33 13.90
N LEU A 132 -3.07 6.54 14.54
CA LEU A 132 -3.17 7.47 15.68
C LEU A 132 -2.23 7.08 16.82
N ARG A 133 -2.14 5.78 17.15
CA ARG A 133 -1.20 5.28 18.16
C ARG A 133 0.26 5.53 17.75
N LYS A 134 0.62 5.26 16.49
CA LYS A 134 1.97 5.48 15.95
C LYS A 134 2.37 6.96 16.04
N GLU A 135 1.47 7.87 15.68
CA GLU A 135 1.74 9.31 15.76
C GLU A 135 1.81 9.84 17.20
N ALA A 136 0.97 9.34 18.12
CA ALA A 136 1.08 9.68 19.53
C ALA A 136 2.45 9.26 20.11
N GLN A 137 2.89 8.03 19.82
CA GLN A 137 4.20 7.53 20.26
C GLN A 137 5.37 8.36 19.70
N LYS A 138 5.30 8.80 18.44
CA LYS A 138 6.32 9.68 17.86
C LYS A 138 6.41 11.02 18.59
N ARG A 139 5.27 11.61 18.95
CA ARG A 139 5.23 12.89 19.68
C ARG A 139 5.87 12.77 21.06
N ASP A 140 5.59 11.69 21.78
CA ASP A 140 6.20 11.44 23.09
C ASP A 140 7.71 11.24 22.98
N LEU A 141 8.18 10.52 21.95
CA LEU A 141 9.60 10.33 21.69
C LEU A 141 10.33 11.66 21.46
N LEU A 142 9.75 12.56 20.68
CA LEU A 142 10.31 13.88 20.42
C LEU A 142 10.40 14.73 21.70
N ALA A 143 9.39 14.66 22.58
CA ALA A 143 9.41 15.35 23.86
C ALA A 143 10.54 14.83 24.77
N VAL A 144 10.72 13.51 24.84
CA VAL A 144 11.82 12.90 25.61
C VAL A 144 13.19 13.32 25.06
N GLN A 145 13.35 13.36 23.73
CA GLN A 145 14.59 13.82 23.10
C GLN A 145 14.87 15.29 23.39
N ALA A 146 13.86 16.15 23.40
CA ALA A 146 14.01 17.57 23.75
C ALA A 146 14.45 17.76 25.21
N ILE A 147 13.85 17.03 26.16
CA ILE A 147 14.24 17.08 27.58
C ILE A 147 15.71 16.67 27.74
N ARG A 148 16.13 15.55 27.12
CA ARG A 148 17.53 15.10 27.16
C ARG A 148 18.50 16.12 26.56
N ALA A 149 18.11 16.75 25.45
CA ALA A 149 18.93 17.78 24.84
C ALA A 149 19.10 19.00 25.77
N ILE A 150 18.05 19.40 26.50
CA ILE A 150 18.14 20.45 27.51
C ILE A 150 19.10 20.04 28.63
N ASP A 151 18.95 18.83 29.18
CA ASP A 151 19.84 18.32 30.24
C ASP A 151 21.31 18.26 29.80
N ASP A 152 21.56 17.86 28.55
CA ASP A 152 22.90 17.82 27.98
C ASP A 152 23.46 19.23 27.76
N ILE A 153 22.64 20.20 27.34
CA ILE A 153 23.02 21.62 27.26
C ILE A 153 23.41 22.13 28.65
N ASP A 154 22.61 21.88 29.69
CA ASP A 154 22.90 22.31 31.05
C ASP A 154 24.23 21.73 31.57
N LYS A 155 24.51 20.45 31.30
CA LYS A 155 25.82 19.85 31.61
C LYS A 155 26.96 20.52 30.87
N THR A 156 26.80 20.82 29.58
CA THR A 156 27.86 21.48 28.79
C THR A 156 28.12 22.91 29.27
N ILE A 157 27.08 23.65 29.65
CA ILE A 157 27.22 24.99 30.25
C ILE A 157 28.04 24.89 31.54
N ASN A 158 27.67 23.98 32.44
CA ASN A 158 28.39 23.80 33.71
C ASN A 158 29.86 23.39 33.50
N LEU A 159 30.15 22.57 32.49
CA LEU A 159 31.51 22.18 32.13
C LEU A 159 32.34 23.35 31.60
N TYR A 160 31.77 24.25 30.81
CA TYR A 160 32.48 25.40 30.22
C TYR A 160 32.61 26.62 31.14
N VAL A 161 31.75 26.73 32.16
CA VAL A 161 31.83 27.78 33.18
C VAL A 161 32.84 27.44 34.28
N SER A 162 33.22 26.16 34.41
CA SER A 162 34.22 25.68 35.37
C SER A 162 35.64 25.73 34.81
#